data_AF-W7CEE9-F1
#
_entry.id   AF-W7CEE9-F1
#
_cell.length_a   1.000
_cell.length_b   1.000
_cell.length_c   1.000
_cell.angle_alpha   90.00
_cell.angle_beta   90.00
_cell.angle_gamma   90.00
#
_symmetry.space_group_name_H-M   'P 1'
#
loop_
_entity.id
_entity.type
_entity.pdbx_description
1 polymer ?
#
loop_
_entity_poly.entity_id
_entity_poly.type
_entity_poly.pdbx_seq_one_letter_code
_entity_poly.pdbx_strand_id
1 'polypeptide(L)'
;MKIKTKKTEQQAGLRLGALKETKHKKNRFEDTHLEKETTLTVRKVKKIADNAWIRSVGDTNYQMLLEMGNSNFAIMRWQKSRILKMILTALVFFVVGFFFYKKLMLIGLVLPFLLYYMQGKSIVSGYSRYKFQRHLQFAKFTRLLIPYLKQTSAGVNLYSVFNKIVPRLEHEADQTLLLTLMKEMSDKPNSIVPFTDYAEKTSGSDMSVLFMSTIFDLRQGTTDLSVIIELGKIASEELMDSIDQIITFKSRRFLLFPTKITMTTFLVVIGYAIAVLIYNIKDINLGM
;
A
#
# COMPACT_ATOMS: atom_id res chain seq x y z
N MET A 1 -24.60 56.21 43.73
CA MET A 1 -24.15 55.68 42.43
C MET A 1 -23.01 54.64 42.55
N LYS A 2 -23.01 53.73 43.56
CA LYS A 2 -21.90 52.75 43.78
C LYS A 2 -22.34 51.28 43.97
N ILE A 3 -23.64 50.98 43.89
CA ILE A 3 -24.16 49.62 44.16
C ILE A 3 -24.38 48.82 42.86
N LYS A 4 -24.44 49.49 41.69
CA LYS A 4 -24.62 48.81 40.40
C LYS A 4 -23.34 48.21 39.80
N THR A 5 -22.14 48.63 40.24
CA THR A 5 -20.86 48.16 39.68
C THR A 5 -20.38 46.83 40.27
N LYS A 6 -20.61 46.56 41.56
CA LYS A 6 -20.18 45.30 42.21
C LYS A 6 -20.92 44.06 41.71
N LYS A 7 -22.21 44.18 41.34
CA LYS A 7 -22.98 43.05 40.80
C LYS A 7 -22.51 42.62 39.40
N THR A 8 -22.00 43.56 38.61
CA THR A 8 -21.53 43.30 37.24
C THR A 8 -20.18 42.58 37.23
N GLU A 9 -19.27 42.92 38.16
CA GLU A 9 -17.98 42.22 38.31
C GLU A 9 -18.13 40.80 38.86
N GLN A 10 -19.07 40.58 39.79
CA GLN A 10 -19.37 39.24 40.30
C GLN A 10 -20.00 38.32 39.22
N GLN A 11 -20.86 38.86 38.35
CA GLN A 11 -21.42 38.11 37.22
C GLN A 11 -20.40 37.88 36.10
N ALA A 12 -19.44 38.79 35.89
CA ALA A 12 -18.34 38.59 34.94
C ALA A 12 -17.36 37.50 35.41
N GLY A 13 -17.01 37.49 36.70
CA GLY A 13 -16.16 36.45 37.31
C GLY A 13 -16.80 35.05 37.25
N LEU A 14 -18.10 34.94 37.51
CA LEU A 14 -18.83 33.65 37.39
C LEU A 14 -18.86 33.14 35.94
N ARG A 15 -19.02 34.03 34.96
CA ARG A 15 -19.02 33.68 33.53
C ARG A 15 -17.64 33.24 33.04
N LEU A 16 -16.56 33.86 33.52
CA LEU A 16 -15.18 33.46 33.23
C LEU A 16 -14.80 32.12 33.86
N GLY A 17 -15.29 31.82 35.07
CA GLY A 17 -15.13 30.51 35.71
C GLY A 17 -15.84 29.39 34.93
N ALA A 18 -17.09 29.61 34.53
CA ALA A 18 -17.86 28.66 33.73
C ALA A 18 -17.27 28.42 32.32
N LEU A 19 -16.68 29.45 31.70
CA LEU A 19 -15.96 29.35 30.42
C LEU A 19 -14.65 28.56 30.53
N LYS A 20 -13.95 28.65 31.67
CA LYS A 20 -12.74 27.85 31.93
C LYS A 20 -13.08 26.39 32.22
N GLU A 21 -14.13 26.11 32.99
CA GLU A 21 -14.58 24.73 33.23
C GLU A 21 -15.11 24.04 31.97
N THR A 22 -15.80 24.76 31.09
CA THR A 22 -16.28 24.21 29.81
C THR A 22 -15.13 23.95 28.83
N LYS A 23 -14.12 24.83 28.75
CA LYS A 23 -12.89 24.53 27.99
C LYS A 23 -12.12 23.35 28.56
N HIS A 24 -12.00 23.24 29.88
CA HIS A 24 -11.27 22.15 30.51
C HIS A 24 -12.00 20.80 30.38
N LYS A 25 -13.34 20.80 30.39
CA LYS A 25 -14.17 19.63 30.07
C LYS A 25 -14.14 19.26 28.58
N LYS A 26 -14.11 20.25 27.68
CA LYS A 26 -14.02 20.03 26.23
C LYS A 26 -12.68 19.40 25.84
N ASN A 27 -11.57 19.93 26.35
CA ASN A 27 -10.25 19.33 26.12
C ASN A 27 -10.16 17.93 26.71
N ARG A 28 -10.70 17.70 27.92
CA ARG A 28 -10.74 16.36 28.51
C ARG A 28 -11.61 15.39 27.70
N PHE A 29 -12.70 15.86 27.07
CA PHE A 29 -13.50 15.05 26.17
C PHE A 29 -12.75 14.75 24.86
N GLU A 30 -12.14 15.74 24.21
CA GLU A 30 -11.35 15.56 22.98
C GLU A 30 -10.16 14.62 23.22
N ASP A 31 -9.42 14.76 24.32
CA ASP A 31 -8.31 13.88 24.69
C ASP A 31 -8.79 12.45 24.99
N THR A 32 -9.94 12.29 25.66
CA THR A 32 -10.49 10.94 25.93
C THR A 32 -11.04 10.28 24.66
N HIS A 33 -11.51 11.05 23.68
CA HIS A 33 -11.96 10.53 22.38
C HIS A 33 -10.79 10.17 21.46
N LEU A 34 -9.74 11.00 21.41
CA LEU A 34 -8.49 10.71 20.70
C LEU A 34 -7.74 9.52 21.31
N GLU A 35 -7.67 9.43 22.64
CA GLU A 35 -7.08 8.29 23.36
C GLU A 35 -7.95 7.03 23.22
N LYS A 36 -9.29 7.14 23.21
CA LYS A 36 -10.18 6.01 22.92
C LYS A 36 -10.08 5.54 21.47
N GLU A 37 -9.99 6.44 20.49
CA GLU A 37 -9.84 6.04 19.08
C GLU A 37 -8.47 5.42 18.81
N THR A 38 -7.39 5.97 19.34
CA THR A 38 -6.05 5.36 19.27
C THR A 38 -5.95 4.06 20.06
N THR A 39 -6.58 3.95 21.23
CA THR A 39 -6.62 2.68 21.97
C THR A 39 -7.58 1.66 21.35
N LEU A 40 -8.63 2.07 20.62
CA LEU A 40 -9.52 1.20 19.86
C LEU A 40 -8.87 0.69 18.58
N THR A 41 -8.07 1.49 17.87
CA THR A 41 -7.28 1.03 16.71
C THR A 41 -6.18 0.08 17.18
N VAL A 42 -5.46 0.41 18.27
CA VAL A 42 -4.43 -0.47 18.86
C VAL A 42 -5.03 -1.75 19.46
N ARG A 43 -6.20 -1.72 20.12
CA ARG A 43 -6.91 -2.93 20.58
C ARG A 43 -7.48 -3.76 19.44
N LYS A 44 -7.98 -3.16 18.36
CA LYS A 44 -8.45 -3.90 17.17
C LYS A 44 -7.30 -4.62 16.47
N VAL A 45 -6.12 -4.00 16.40
CA VAL A 45 -4.90 -4.63 15.89
C VAL A 45 -4.43 -5.78 16.79
N LYS A 46 -4.64 -5.69 18.12
CA LYS A 46 -4.27 -6.75 19.09
C LYS A 46 -5.19 -7.97 19.06
N LYS A 47 -6.38 -7.90 18.46
CA LYS A 47 -7.26 -9.06 18.22
C LYS A 47 -6.79 -9.84 16.97
N ILE A 48 -5.49 -10.10 16.91
CA ILE A 48 -4.84 -11.04 16.01
C ILE A 48 -5.62 -12.34 16.18
N ALA A 49 -6.31 -12.76 15.12
CA ALA A 49 -7.22 -13.89 15.13
C ALA A 49 -6.71 -15.05 15.98
N ASP A 50 -7.57 -15.63 16.82
CA ASP A 50 -7.31 -16.75 17.75
C ASP A 50 -6.80 -18.05 17.06
N ASN A 51 -6.44 -17.98 15.77
CA ASN A 51 -6.05 -19.08 14.93
C ASN A 51 -4.53 -19.02 14.67
N ALA A 52 -3.81 -20.05 15.13
CA ALA A 52 -2.35 -20.18 14.99
C ALA A 52 -1.85 -20.00 13.54
N TRP A 53 -2.67 -20.34 12.56
CA TRP A 53 -2.39 -20.16 11.13
C TRP A 53 -2.21 -18.69 10.73
N ILE A 54 -3.01 -17.77 11.28
CA ILE A 54 -2.93 -16.34 10.93
C ILE A 54 -1.68 -15.71 11.57
N ARG A 55 -1.35 -16.12 12.80
CA ARG A 55 -0.11 -15.71 13.47
C ARG A 55 1.15 -16.13 12.69
N SER A 56 1.12 -17.28 12.02
CA SER A 56 2.26 -17.77 11.22
C SER A 56 2.56 -16.98 9.94
N VAL A 57 1.71 -16.03 9.55
CA VAL A 57 1.93 -15.15 8.38
C VAL A 57 2.94 -14.04 8.70
N GLY A 58 3.06 -13.67 9.98
CA GLY A 58 3.81 -12.51 10.47
C GLY A 58 2.97 -11.24 10.40
N ASP A 59 3.04 -10.42 11.45
CA ASP A 59 2.14 -9.27 11.65
C ASP A 59 2.22 -8.27 10.49
N THR A 60 3.43 -7.99 9.99
CA THR A 60 3.64 -7.06 8.86
C THR A 60 2.96 -7.54 7.57
N ASN A 61 3.11 -8.83 7.24
CA ASN A 61 2.50 -9.41 6.03
C ASN A 61 0.98 -9.50 6.15
N TYR A 62 0.49 -9.74 7.37
CA TYR A 62 -0.93 -9.77 7.67
C TYR A 62 -1.57 -8.41 7.45
N GLN A 63 -0.95 -7.33 7.95
CA GLN A 63 -1.43 -5.96 7.72
C GLN A 63 -1.43 -5.59 6.23
N MET A 64 -0.35 -5.91 5.51
CA MET A 64 -0.27 -5.66 4.06
C MET A 64 -1.41 -6.36 3.30
N LEU A 65 -1.74 -7.60 3.65
CA LEU A 65 -2.82 -8.33 3.00
C LEU A 65 -4.21 -7.77 3.34
N LEU A 66 -4.41 -7.31 4.57
CA LEU A 66 -5.65 -6.63 4.99
C LEU A 66 -5.83 -5.31 4.26
N GLU A 67 -4.80 -4.49 4.16
CA GLU A 67 -4.82 -3.21 3.42
C GLU A 67 -5.12 -3.40 1.93
N MET A 68 -4.70 -4.51 1.34
CA MET A 68 -5.06 -4.90 -0.02
C MET A 68 -6.53 -5.36 -0.18
N GLY A 69 -7.30 -5.39 0.91
CA GLY A 69 -8.71 -5.80 0.91
C GLY A 69 -8.95 -7.31 1.02
N ASN A 70 -7.93 -8.11 1.38
CA ASN A 70 -8.13 -9.54 1.55
C ASN A 70 -8.87 -9.84 2.86
N SER A 71 -9.89 -10.69 2.78
CA SER A 71 -10.59 -11.17 3.98
C SER A 71 -9.69 -12.09 4.82
N ASN A 72 -9.91 -12.12 6.14
CA ASN A 72 -9.21 -13.04 7.05
C ASN A 72 -9.27 -14.50 6.60
N PHE A 73 -10.39 -14.90 5.99
CA PHE A 73 -10.58 -16.23 5.43
C PHE A 73 -9.71 -16.49 4.21
N ALA A 74 -9.57 -15.50 3.31
CA ALA A 74 -8.68 -15.59 2.16
C ALA A 74 -7.21 -15.69 2.59
N ILE A 75 -6.80 -14.89 3.59
CA ILE A 75 -5.45 -14.93 4.17
C ILE A 75 -5.15 -16.31 4.75
N MET A 76 -6.09 -16.87 5.53
CA MET A 76 -5.93 -18.21 6.10
C MET A 76 -5.86 -19.30 5.02
N ARG A 77 -6.70 -19.24 3.98
CA ARG A 77 -6.67 -20.19 2.86
C ARG A 77 -5.34 -20.12 2.11
N TRP A 78 -4.84 -18.91 1.88
CA TRP A 78 -3.55 -18.68 1.24
C TRP A 78 -2.40 -19.28 2.06
N GLN A 79 -2.38 -19.05 3.38
CA GLN A 79 -1.35 -19.61 4.26
C GLN A 79 -1.40 -21.14 4.32
N LYS A 80 -2.60 -21.74 4.37
CA LYS A 80 -2.77 -23.19 4.29
C LYS A 80 -2.26 -23.75 2.97
N SER A 81 -2.54 -23.09 1.84
CA SER A 81 -2.01 -23.49 0.53
C SER A 81 -0.48 -23.40 0.48
N ARG A 82 0.12 -22.36 1.06
CA ARG A 82 1.57 -22.18 1.14
C ARG A 82 2.25 -23.31 1.93
N ILE A 83 1.68 -23.68 3.07
CA ILE A 83 2.20 -24.77 3.91
C ILE A 83 1.98 -26.13 3.25
N LEU A 84 0.81 -26.36 2.66
CA LEU A 84 0.53 -27.59 1.90
C LEU A 84 1.53 -27.77 0.75
N LYS A 85 1.84 -26.71 -0.01
CA LYS A 85 2.83 -26.75 -1.09
C LYS A 85 4.22 -27.09 -0.57
N MET A 86 4.66 -26.52 0.56
CA MET A 86 5.94 -26.87 1.17
C MET A 86 6.00 -28.36 1.52
N ILE A 87 4.98 -28.88 2.21
CA ILE A 87 4.92 -30.27 2.65
C ILE A 87 4.88 -31.19 1.43
N LEU A 88 4.07 -30.87 0.42
CA LEU A 88 3.97 -31.67 -0.81
C LEU A 88 5.30 -31.69 -1.57
N THR A 89 5.96 -30.54 -1.72
CA THR A 89 7.27 -30.47 -2.37
C THR A 89 8.32 -31.25 -1.58
N ALA A 90 8.36 -31.11 -0.24
CA ALA A 90 9.27 -31.88 0.60
C ALA A 90 9.05 -33.39 0.43
N LEU A 91 7.79 -33.83 0.46
CA LEU A 91 7.41 -35.24 0.33
C LEU A 91 7.78 -35.81 -1.04
N VAL A 92 7.53 -35.08 -2.13
CA VAL A 92 7.90 -35.50 -3.48
C VAL A 92 9.41 -35.69 -3.60
N PHE A 93 10.21 -34.71 -3.17
CA PHE A 93 11.67 -34.83 -3.24
C PHE A 93 12.23 -35.89 -2.29
N PHE A 94 11.57 -36.13 -1.16
CA PHE A 94 11.95 -37.19 -0.24
C PHE A 94 11.70 -38.58 -0.83
N VAL A 95 10.52 -38.81 -1.42
CA VAL A 95 10.17 -40.09 -2.09
C VAL A 95 11.08 -40.32 -3.29
N VAL A 96 11.25 -39.33 -4.16
CA VAL A 96 12.16 -39.45 -5.33
C VAL A 96 13.60 -39.66 -4.88
N GLY A 97 14.06 -38.95 -3.84
CA GLY A 97 15.40 -39.11 -3.29
C GLY A 97 15.65 -40.48 -2.67
N PHE A 98 14.63 -41.09 -2.06
CA PHE A 98 14.71 -42.44 -1.51
C PHE A 98 14.83 -43.51 -2.59
N PHE A 99 14.05 -43.42 -3.66
CA PHE A 99 14.02 -44.45 -4.73
C PHE A 99 15.12 -44.30 -5.78
N PHE A 100 15.51 -43.09 -6.16
CA PHE A 100 16.39 -42.86 -7.32
C PHE A 100 17.79 -42.35 -6.96
N TYR A 101 17.90 -41.31 -6.14
CA TYR A 101 19.20 -40.65 -5.89
C TYR A 101 19.29 -39.98 -4.52
N LYS A 102 20.15 -40.51 -3.63
CA LYS A 102 20.28 -40.04 -2.24
C LYS A 102 20.60 -38.54 -2.11
N LYS A 103 21.31 -37.92 -3.08
CA LYS A 103 21.61 -36.47 -3.00
C LYS A 103 20.38 -35.58 -3.30
N LEU A 104 19.33 -36.09 -3.94
CA LEU A 104 18.07 -35.34 -4.11
C LEU A 104 17.34 -35.13 -2.77
N MET A 105 17.62 -35.97 -1.78
CA MET A 105 17.07 -35.84 -0.43
C MET A 105 17.53 -34.55 0.27
N LEU A 106 18.79 -34.12 0.03
CA LEU A 106 19.30 -32.82 0.51
C LEU A 106 18.54 -31.65 -0.12
N ILE A 107 18.17 -31.76 -1.40
CA ILE A 107 17.35 -30.75 -2.10
C ILE A 107 15.93 -30.74 -1.51
N GLY A 108 15.38 -31.90 -1.16
CA GLY A 108 14.08 -32.01 -0.47
C GLY A 108 14.03 -31.32 0.89
N LEU A 109 15.17 -31.14 1.56
CA LEU A 109 15.26 -30.36 2.79
C LEU A 109 15.34 -28.85 2.50
N VAL A 110 16.18 -28.43 1.56
CA VAL A 110 16.48 -27.00 1.34
C VAL A 110 15.42 -26.28 0.50
N LEU A 111 14.90 -26.94 -0.53
CA LEU A 111 14.03 -26.33 -1.53
C LEU A 111 12.67 -25.85 -0.96
N PRO A 112 11.98 -26.58 -0.06
CA PRO A 112 10.72 -26.11 0.53
C PRO A 112 10.89 -24.82 1.34
N PHE A 113 11.99 -24.68 2.09
CA PHE A 113 12.30 -23.45 2.83
C PHE A 113 12.56 -22.27 1.88
N LEU A 114 13.27 -22.50 0.78
CA LEU A 114 13.51 -21.47 -0.22
C LEU A 114 12.19 -21.00 -0.86
N LEU A 115 11.33 -21.94 -1.26
CA LEU A 115 10.00 -21.63 -1.81
C LEU A 115 9.13 -20.87 -0.81
N TYR A 116 9.19 -21.22 0.47
CA TYR A 116 8.52 -20.47 1.52
C TYR A 116 9.00 -19.03 1.57
N TYR A 117 10.31 -18.82 1.61
CA TYR A 117 10.89 -17.48 1.67
C TYR A 117 10.50 -16.65 0.43
N MET A 118 10.57 -17.24 -0.76
CA MET A 118 10.17 -16.59 -2.01
C MET A 118 8.69 -16.19 -2.01
N GLN A 119 7.79 -17.04 -1.50
CA GLN A 119 6.37 -16.70 -1.39
C GLN A 119 6.13 -15.58 -0.37
N GLY A 120 6.91 -15.50 0.72
CA GLY A 120 6.84 -14.36 1.64
C GLY A 120 7.23 -13.05 0.96
N LYS A 121 8.35 -13.05 0.23
CA LYS A 121 8.80 -11.88 -0.55
C LYS A 121 7.78 -11.46 -1.63
N SER A 122 7.00 -12.41 -2.14
CA SER A 122 5.96 -12.13 -3.12
C SER A 122 4.84 -11.23 -2.56
N ILE A 123 4.50 -11.35 -1.27
CA ILE A 123 3.52 -10.48 -0.60
C ILE A 123 3.99 -9.03 -0.62
N VAL A 124 5.22 -8.79 -0.17
CA VAL A 124 5.82 -7.45 -0.15
C VAL A 124 5.84 -6.83 -1.55
N SER A 125 6.21 -7.63 -2.56
CA SER A 125 6.19 -7.15 -3.95
C SER A 125 4.77 -6.90 -4.48
N GLY A 126 3.79 -7.70 -4.07
CA GLY A 126 2.39 -7.55 -4.44
C GLY A 126 1.76 -6.32 -3.79
N TYR A 127 2.05 -6.09 -2.51
CA TYR A 127 1.66 -4.90 -1.76
C TYR A 127 2.27 -3.63 -2.36
N SER A 128 3.58 -3.65 -2.65
CA SER A 128 4.25 -2.52 -3.29
C SER A 128 3.62 -2.20 -4.65
N ARG A 129 3.30 -3.22 -5.45
CA ARG A 129 2.59 -3.05 -6.73
C ARG A 129 1.18 -2.49 -6.54
N TYR A 130 0.46 -2.95 -5.52
CA TYR A 130 -0.87 -2.44 -5.19
C TYR A 130 -0.81 -0.95 -4.80
N LYS A 131 0.06 -0.57 -3.85
CA LYS A 131 0.25 0.84 -3.45
C LYS A 131 0.66 1.71 -4.64
N PHE A 132 1.56 1.20 -5.49
CA PHE A 132 1.94 1.90 -6.71
C PHE A 132 0.77 2.10 -7.67
N GLN A 133 -0.06 1.08 -7.91
CA GLN A 133 -1.25 1.21 -8.76
C GLN A 133 -2.24 2.24 -8.21
N ARG A 134 -2.48 2.23 -6.88
CA ARG A 134 -3.32 3.21 -6.19
C ARG A 134 -2.78 4.63 -6.34
N HIS A 135 -1.48 4.82 -6.15
CA HIS A 135 -0.81 6.10 -6.34
C HIS A 135 -0.92 6.60 -7.79
N LEU A 136 -0.78 5.70 -8.77
CA LEU A 136 -0.99 6.00 -10.19
C LEU A 136 -2.41 6.49 -10.49
N GLN A 137 -3.43 5.87 -9.91
CA GLN A 137 -4.82 6.32 -10.09
C GLN A 137 -5.04 7.71 -9.52
N PHE A 138 -4.47 8.00 -8.34
CA PHE A 138 -4.51 9.32 -7.74
C PHE A 138 -3.81 10.39 -8.60
N ALA A 139 -2.72 10.04 -9.25
CA ALA A 139 -2.06 10.90 -10.24
C ALA A 139 -2.96 11.28 -11.40
N LYS A 140 -3.62 10.27 -11.98
CA LYS A 140 -4.50 10.46 -13.12
C LYS A 140 -5.64 11.38 -12.74
N PHE A 141 -6.22 11.18 -11.56
CA PHE A 141 -7.19 12.09 -10.96
C PHE A 141 -6.63 13.51 -10.84
N THR A 142 -5.46 13.69 -10.24
CA THR A 142 -4.82 15.00 -10.06
C THR A 142 -4.58 15.72 -11.39
N ARG A 143 -4.08 15.00 -12.39
CA ARG A 143 -3.84 15.50 -13.75
C ARG A 143 -5.13 15.90 -14.47
N LEU A 144 -6.23 15.18 -14.22
CA LEU A 144 -7.56 15.57 -14.71
C LEU A 144 -8.12 16.77 -13.96
N LEU A 145 -7.85 16.87 -12.65
CA LEU A 145 -8.40 17.91 -11.78
C LEU A 145 -7.82 19.30 -12.05
N ILE A 146 -6.50 19.41 -12.18
CA ILE A 146 -5.80 20.70 -12.29
C ILE A 146 -6.34 21.59 -13.44
N PRO A 147 -6.55 21.09 -14.67
CA PRO A 147 -7.14 21.88 -15.74
C PRO A 147 -8.54 22.41 -15.41
N TYR A 148 -9.37 21.61 -14.72
CA TYR A 148 -10.72 22.02 -14.33
C TYR A 148 -10.73 23.07 -13.24
N LEU A 149 -9.79 22.98 -12.30
CA LEU A 149 -9.59 24.02 -11.28
C LEU A 149 -9.14 25.33 -11.93
N LYS A 150 -8.24 25.28 -12.92
CA LYS A 150 -7.76 26.47 -13.66
C LYS A 150 -8.84 27.18 -14.48
N GLN A 151 -9.79 26.43 -15.04
CA GLN A 151 -10.92 27.01 -15.79
C GLN A 151 -11.94 27.72 -14.89
N THR A 152 -11.95 27.40 -13.59
CA THR A 152 -12.93 27.94 -12.64
C THR A 152 -12.33 29.16 -11.93
N SER A 153 -12.08 30.22 -12.68
CA SER A 153 -11.35 31.43 -12.25
C SER A 153 -12.11 32.33 -11.25
N ALA A 154 -13.38 32.03 -10.95
CA ALA A 154 -14.23 32.82 -10.07
C ALA A 154 -15.06 31.88 -9.18
N GLY A 155 -14.64 31.70 -7.92
CA GLY A 155 -15.31 30.84 -6.94
C GLY A 155 -15.30 29.37 -7.33
N VAL A 156 -14.33 28.62 -6.80
CA VAL A 156 -14.14 27.21 -7.15
C VAL A 156 -15.30 26.37 -6.60
N ASN A 157 -16.29 26.10 -7.45
CA ASN A 157 -17.32 25.11 -7.16
C ASN A 157 -16.73 23.70 -7.34
N LEU A 158 -16.06 23.19 -6.31
CA LEU A 158 -15.43 21.87 -6.31
C LEU A 158 -16.41 20.76 -6.66
N TYR A 159 -17.68 20.86 -6.25
CA TYR A 159 -18.70 19.87 -6.57
C TYR A 159 -18.92 19.79 -8.10
N SER A 160 -19.06 20.94 -8.76
CA SER A 160 -19.14 21.01 -10.23
C SER A 160 -17.90 20.42 -10.91
N VAL A 161 -16.71 20.71 -10.37
CA VAL A 161 -15.45 20.23 -10.92
C VAL A 161 -15.36 18.70 -10.80
N PHE A 162 -15.62 18.15 -9.61
CA PHE A 162 -15.60 16.71 -9.39
C PHE A 162 -16.66 15.99 -10.22
N ASN A 163 -17.87 16.53 -10.37
CA ASN A 163 -18.91 15.95 -11.21
C ASN A 163 -18.49 15.80 -12.68
N LYS A 164 -17.66 16.72 -13.21
CA LYS A 164 -17.10 16.62 -14.57
C LYS A 164 -15.99 15.57 -14.68
N ILE A 165 -15.33 15.24 -13.57
CA ILE A 165 -14.22 14.28 -13.49
C ILE A 165 -14.71 12.86 -13.29
N VAL A 166 -15.78 12.65 -12.49
CA VAL A 166 -16.38 11.32 -12.23
C VAL A 166 -16.47 10.44 -13.49
N PRO A 167 -17.12 10.86 -14.60
CA PRO A 167 -17.27 10.01 -15.78
C PRO A 167 -15.97 9.74 -16.55
N ARG A 168 -14.85 10.37 -16.18
CA ARG A 168 -13.55 10.27 -16.85
C ARG A 168 -12.55 9.40 -16.10
N LEU A 169 -12.92 8.95 -14.91
CA LEU A 169 -12.13 7.98 -14.16
C LEU A 169 -12.30 6.61 -14.81
N GLU A 170 -11.17 5.92 -15.02
CA GLU A 170 -11.11 4.63 -15.71
C GLU A 170 -11.81 3.49 -14.95
N HIS A 171 -11.89 3.59 -13.62
CA HIS A 171 -12.36 2.51 -12.75
C HIS A 171 -13.63 2.91 -11.98
N GLU A 172 -14.65 2.05 -11.99
CA GLU A 172 -15.92 2.24 -11.28
C GLU A 172 -15.73 2.43 -9.75
N ALA A 173 -14.75 1.74 -9.18
CA ALA A 173 -14.40 1.88 -7.76
C ALA A 173 -13.96 3.33 -7.44
N ASP A 174 -13.15 3.94 -8.30
CA ASP A 174 -12.65 5.30 -8.10
C ASP A 174 -13.76 6.34 -8.36
N GLN A 175 -14.68 6.05 -9.28
CA GLN A 175 -15.91 6.83 -9.48
C GLN A 175 -16.76 6.85 -8.22
N THR A 176 -16.98 5.66 -7.62
CA THR A 176 -17.75 5.51 -6.39
C THR A 176 -17.09 6.23 -5.21
N LEU A 177 -15.77 6.15 -5.08
CA LEU A 177 -15.02 6.88 -4.05
C LEU A 177 -15.18 8.40 -4.21
N LEU A 178 -15.10 8.92 -5.45
CA LEU A 178 -15.25 10.35 -5.71
C LEU A 178 -16.70 10.82 -5.49
N LEU A 179 -17.70 10.02 -5.86
CA LEU A 179 -19.11 10.29 -5.56
C LEU A 179 -19.38 10.29 -4.05
N THR A 180 -18.73 9.38 -3.31
CA THR A 180 -18.81 9.35 -1.84
C THR A 180 -18.21 10.61 -1.24
N LEU A 181 -17.05 11.06 -1.72
CA LEU A 181 -16.47 12.34 -1.34
C LEU A 181 -17.41 13.51 -1.62
N MET A 182 -18.02 13.56 -2.81
CA MET A 182 -18.97 14.61 -3.19
C MET A 182 -20.22 14.62 -2.29
N LYS A 183 -20.69 13.46 -1.86
CA LYS A 183 -21.77 13.35 -0.88
C LYS A 183 -21.33 13.86 0.50
N GLU A 184 -20.21 13.35 1.00
CA GLU A 184 -19.70 13.70 2.32
C GLU A 184 -19.28 15.17 2.44
N MET A 185 -18.81 15.80 1.36
CA MET A 185 -18.50 17.24 1.33
C MET A 185 -19.76 18.12 1.42
N SER A 186 -20.91 17.58 1.00
CA SER A 186 -22.22 18.22 1.12
C SER A 186 -22.80 18.02 2.52
N ASP A 187 -22.66 16.82 3.07
CA ASP A 187 -23.13 16.47 4.41
C ASP A 187 -22.29 17.15 5.52
N LYS A 188 -20.98 17.32 5.29
CA LYS A 188 -20.02 17.90 6.24
C LYS A 188 -19.15 18.98 5.57
N PRO A 189 -19.70 20.16 5.27
CA PRO A 189 -19.02 21.18 4.44
C PRO A 189 -17.75 21.77 5.05
N ASN A 190 -17.65 21.83 6.38
CA ASN A 190 -16.52 22.44 7.09
C ASN A 190 -15.53 21.39 7.65
N SER A 191 -15.67 20.13 7.24
CA SER A 191 -14.77 19.07 7.68
C SER A 191 -13.77 18.73 6.58
N ILE A 192 -12.50 18.61 6.97
CA ILE A 192 -11.44 18.10 6.10
C ILE A 192 -11.50 16.56 5.95
N VAL A 193 -12.18 15.88 6.89
CA VAL A 193 -12.24 14.41 6.97
C VAL A 193 -12.65 13.73 5.65
N PRO A 194 -13.66 14.21 4.89
CA PRO A 194 -14.01 13.61 3.61
C PRO A 194 -12.83 13.59 2.62
N PHE A 195 -12.04 14.67 2.59
CA PHE A 195 -10.89 14.83 1.69
C PHE A 195 -9.74 13.91 2.08
N THR A 196 -9.46 13.78 3.37
CA THR A 196 -8.41 12.87 3.88
C THR A 196 -8.83 11.41 3.70
N ASP A 197 -10.08 11.05 3.99
CA ASP A 197 -10.61 9.70 3.79
C ASP A 197 -10.55 9.28 2.31
N TYR A 198 -10.87 10.19 1.40
CA TYR A 198 -10.74 9.95 -0.03
C TYR A 198 -9.28 9.73 -0.43
N ALA A 199 -8.36 10.56 0.05
CA ALA A 199 -6.93 10.42 -0.22
C ALA A 199 -6.38 9.07 0.28
N GLU A 200 -6.76 8.68 1.50
CA GLU A 200 -6.37 7.41 2.11
C GLU A 200 -6.89 6.20 1.34
N LYS A 201 -8.18 6.21 0.96
CA LYS A 201 -8.79 5.14 0.18
C LYS A 201 -8.25 5.10 -1.26
N THR A 202 -7.81 6.23 -1.81
CA THR A 202 -7.35 6.33 -3.21
C THR A 202 -5.87 5.99 -3.39
N SER A 203 -5.00 6.50 -2.52
CA SER A 203 -3.54 6.31 -2.59
C SER A 203 -2.97 5.88 -1.23
N GLY A 204 -3.41 6.52 -0.15
CA GLY A 204 -2.87 6.29 1.19
C GLY A 204 -1.40 6.71 1.30
N SER A 205 -1.00 7.74 0.54
CA SER A 205 0.30 8.39 0.68
C SER A 205 0.14 9.76 1.31
N ASP A 206 1.13 10.21 2.07
CA ASP A 206 1.09 11.52 2.73
C ASP A 206 0.90 12.65 1.72
N MET A 207 1.51 12.55 0.54
CA MET A 207 1.32 13.49 -0.56
C MET A 207 -0.11 13.55 -1.09
N SER A 208 -0.82 12.41 -1.13
CA SER A 208 -2.24 12.42 -1.53
C SER A 208 -3.13 13.11 -0.50
N VAL A 209 -2.80 12.95 0.78
CA VAL A 209 -3.51 13.61 1.89
C VAL A 209 -3.24 15.11 1.86
N LEU A 210 -1.98 15.52 1.68
CA LEU A 210 -1.59 16.93 1.55
C LEU A 210 -2.27 17.60 0.36
N PHE A 211 -2.28 16.95 -0.81
CA PHE A 211 -2.96 17.47 -1.99
C PHE A 211 -4.45 17.70 -1.73
N MET A 212 -5.16 16.69 -1.19
CA MET A 212 -6.60 16.82 -0.92
C MET A 212 -6.92 17.83 0.20
N SER A 213 -6.03 17.99 1.18
CA SER A 213 -6.11 19.03 2.21
C SER A 213 -6.00 20.42 1.58
N THR A 214 -5.06 20.60 0.65
CA THR A 214 -4.89 21.86 -0.08
C THR A 214 -6.10 22.19 -0.96
N ILE A 215 -6.76 21.18 -1.55
CA ILE A 215 -8.03 21.36 -2.27
C ILE A 215 -9.13 21.88 -1.33
N PHE A 216 -9.19 21.36 -0.11
CA PHE A 216 -10.12 21.86 0.91
C PHE A 216 -9.83 23.31 1.30
N ASP A 217 -8.55 23.67 1.43
CA ASP A 217 -8.13 25.04 1.75
C ASP A 217 -8.42 26.03 0.60
N LEU A 218 -8.30 25.58 -0.66
CA LEU A 218 -8.75 26.33 -1.85
C LEU A 218 -10.25 26.60 -1.81
N ARG A 219 -11.07 25.61 -1.43
CA ARG A 219 -12.53 25.79 -1.27
C ARG A 219 -12.85 26.90 -0.28
N GLN A 220 -12.07 27.00 0.79
CA GLN A 220 -12.23 28.02 1.83
C GLN A 220 -11.66 29.39 1.43
N GLY A 221 -11.02 29.50 0.25
CA GLY A 221 -10.38 30.72 -0.22
C GLY A 221 -9.08 31.05 0.54
N THR A 222 -8.49 30.06 1.22
CA THR A 222 -7.29 30.25 2.05
C THR A 222 -5.99 29.89 1.34
N THR A 223 -6.08 29.24 0.18
CA THR A 223 -4.92 28.82 -0.63
C THR A 223 -5.11 29.18 -2.09
N ASP A 224 -4.04 29.62 -2.74
CA ASP A 224 -4.01 29.92 -4.17
C ASP A 224 -3.90 28.66 -5.04
N LEU A 225 -4.47 28.74 -6.23
CA LEU A 225 -4.43 27.65 -7.21
C LEU A 225 -2.98 27.27 -7.61
N SER A 226 -2.03 28.18 -7.50
CA SER A 226 -0.60 27.94 -7.77
C SER A 226 -0.02 26.83 -6.89
N VAL A 227 -0.38 26.78 -5.60
CA VAL A 227 0.10 25.76 -4.66
C VAL A 227 -0.39 24.37 -5.06
N ILE A 228 -1.64 24.25 -5.53
CA ILE A 228 -2.19 22.98 -6.01
C ILE A 228 -1.52 22.52 -7.30
N ILE A 229 -1.17 23.46 -8.20
CA ILE A 229 -0.43 23.15 -9.42
C ILE A 229 0.97 22.63 -9.08
N GLU A 230 1.65 23.27 -8.12
CA GLU A 230 2.98 22.86 -7.68
C GLU A 230 2.95 21.49 -6.99
N LEU A 231 2.02 21.27 -6.05
CA LEU A 231 1.83 19.96 -5.42
C LEU A 231 1.46 18.87 -6.43
N GLY A 232 0.62 19.20 -7.43
CA GLY A 232 0.30 18.29 -8.51
C GLY A 232 1.49 17.94 -9.41
N LYS A 233 2.41 18.90 -9.61
CA LYS A 233 3.67 18.67 -10.31
C LYS A 233 4.61 17.79 -9.49
N ILE A 234 4.80 18.08 -8.20
CA ILE A 234 5.64 17.28 -7.28
C ILE A 234 5.10 15.85 -7.19
N ALA A 235 3.79 15.67 -7.02
CA ALA A 235 3.18 14.34 -6.97
C ALA A 235 3.35 13.58 -8.31
N SER A 236 3.30 14.28 -9.44
CA SER A 236 3.56 13.68 -10.76
C SER A 236 5.03 13.29 -10.93
N GLU A 237 5.95 14.06 -10.37
CA GLU A 237 7.40 13.80 -10.40
C GLU A 237 7.76 12.60 -9.51
N GLU A 238 7.26 12.55 -8.27
CA GLU A 238 7.40 11.40 -7.36
C GLU A 238 6.87 10.10 -7.98
N LEU A 239 5.80 10.21 -8.76
CA LEU A 239 5.25 9.08 -9.52
C LEU A 239 6.12 8.65 -10.69
N MET A 240 6.72 9.59 -11.41
CA MET A 240 7.66 9.27 -12.48
C MET A 240 8.92 8.61 -11.91
N ASP A 241 9.43 9.10 -10.79
CA ASP A 241 10.53 8.46 -10.06
C ASP A 241 10.17 7.04 -9.63
N SER A 242 8.95 6.84 -9.14
CA SER A 242 8.43 5.51 -8.77
C SER A 242 8.28 4.57 -9.99
N ILE A 243 7.86 5.10 -11.13
CA ILE A 243 7.78 4.37 -12.41
C ILE A 243 9.18 3.93 -12.84
N ASP A 244 10.16 4.84 -12.82
CA ASP A 244 11.53 4.57 -13.25
C ASP A 244 12.23 3.55 -12.35
N GLN A 245 11.96 3.57 -11.05
CA GLN A 245 12.39 2.52 -10.12
C GLN A 245 11.81 1.14 -10.51
N ILE A 246 10.53 1.08 -10.90
CA ILE A 246 9.88 -0.17 -11.33
C ILE A 246 10.40 -0.64 -12.68
N ILE A 247 10.62 0.27 -13.64
CA ILE A 247 11.21 -0.04 -14.95
C ILE A 247 12.62 -0.57 -14.76
N THR A 248 13.44 0.07 -13.93
CA THR A 248 14.80 -0.37 -13.61
C THR A 248 14.80 -1.76 -12.96
N PHE A 249 13.87 -2.01 -12.03
CA PHE A 249 13.73 -3.32 -11.38
C PHE A 249 13.27 -4.42 -12.36
N LYS A 250 12.30 -4.14 -13.24
CA LYS A 250 11.87 -5.08 -14.29
C LYS A 250 12.95 -5.30 -15.34
N SER A 251 13.65 -4.26 -15.76
CA SER A 251 14.74 -4.31 -16.74
C SER A 251 15.90 -5.18 -16.25
N ARG A 252 16.29 -5.08 -14.97
CA ARG A 252 17.30 -5.98 -14.36
C ARG A 252 16.95 -7.46 -14.48
N ARG A 253 15.66 -7.82 -14.44
CA ARG A 253 15.22 -9.20 -14.65
C ARG A 253 15.39 -9.66 -16.10
N PHE A 254 15.25 -8.75 -17.07
CA PHE A 254 15.50 -9.02 -18.49
C PHE A 254 16.99 -9.08 -18.82
N LEU A 255 17.85 -8.30 -18.13
CA LEU A 255 19.31 -8.36 -18.29
C LEU A 255 19.90 -9.73 -17.93
N LEU A 256 19.24 -10.51 -17.08
CA LEU A 256 19.64 -11.88 -16.73
C LEU A 256 19.18 -12.93 -17.74
N PHE A 257 18.34 -12.57 -18.72
CA PHE A 257 17.81 -13.51 -19.71
C PHE A 257 18.89 -14.01 -20.67
N PRO A 258 19.74 -13.15 -21.26
CA PRO A 258 20.88 -13.59 -22.08
C PRO A 258 21.83 -14.51 -21.30
N THR A 259 22.18 -14.16 -20.06
CA THR A 259 23.09 -14.95 -19.22
C THR A 259 22.57 -16.37 -18.97
N LYS A 260 21.26 -16.53 -18.75
CA LYS A 260 20.64 -17.86 -18.56
C LYS A 260 20.66 -18.72 -19.82
N ILE A 261 20.43 -18.12 -20.98
CA ILE A 261 20.51 -18.81 -22.28
C ILE A 261 21.95 -19.27 -22.51
N THR A 262 22.93 -18.36 -22.34
CA THR A 262 24.35 -18.71 -22.47
C THR A 262 24.75 -19.83 -21.52
N MET A 263 24.34 -19.78 -20.24
CA MET A 263 24.59 -20.86 -19.26
C MET A 263 24.04 -22.21 -19.71
N THR A 264 22.85 -22.22 -20.31
CA THR A 264 22.20 -23.45 -20.79
C THR A 264 22.98 -24.04 -21.97
N THR A 265 23.36 -23.20 -22.93
CA THR A 265 24.19 -23.62 -24.06
C THR A 265 25.57 -24.10 -23.61
N PHE A 266 26.16 -23.42 -22.63
CA PHE A 266 27.47 -23.78 -22.07
C PHE A 266 27.45 -25.16 -21.41
N LEU A 267 26.36 -25.51 -20.73
CA LEU A 267 26.20 -26.83 -20.10
C LEU A 267 26.16 -27.97 -21.13
N VAL A 268 25.54 -27.76 -22.29
CA VAL A 268 25.54 -28.72 -23.41
C VAL A 268 26.95 -28.89 -23.98
N VAL A 269 27.67 -27.78 -24.18
CA VAL A 269 29.05 -27.79 -24.69
C VAL A 269 30.00 -28.51 -23.74
N ILE A 270 29.90 -28.27 -22.43
CA ILE A 270 30.69 -29.00 -21.42
C ILE A 270 30.36 -30.50 -21.45
N GLY A 271 29.08 -30.86 -21.55
CA GLY A 271 28.66 -32.26 -21.64
C GLY A 271 29.25 -32.97 -22.86
N TYR A 272 29.23 -32.30 -24.02
CA TYR A 272 29.86 -32.80 -25.24
C TYR A 272 31.39 -32.92 -25.10
N ALA A 273 32.04 -31.90 -24.53
CA ALA A 273 33.49 -31.92 -24.32
C ALA A 273 33.92 -33.09 -23.42
N ILE A 274 33.19 -33.35 -22.32
CA ILE A 274 33.46 -34.49 -21.44
C ILE A 274 33.26 -35.81 -22.18
N ALA A 275 32.21 -35.94 -23.00
CA ALA A 275 31.96 -37.16 -23.77
C ALA A 275 33.07 -37.44 -24.79
N VAL A 276 33.54 -36.42 -25.50
CA VAL A 276 34.66 -36.54 -26.44
C VAL A 276 35.96 -36.88 -25.71
N LEU A 277 36.19 -36.33 -24.53
CA LEU A 277 37.39 -36.61 -23.73
C LEU A 277 37.40 -38.06 -23.25
N ILE A 278 36.27 -38.57 -22.77
CA ILE A 278 36.10 -39.98 -22.39
C ILE A 278 36.28 -40.90 -23.61
N TYR A 279 35.73 -40.53 -24.76
CA TYR A 279 35.87 -41.31 -26.00
C TYR A 279 37.34 -41.41 -26.44
N ASN A 280 38.06 -40.28 -26.47
CA ASN A 280 39.49 -40.25 -26.84
C ASN A 280 40.36 -41.04 -25.85
N ILE A 281 40.10 -40.96 -24.54
CA ILE A 281 40.84 -41.77 -23.56
C ILE A 281 40.58 -43.26 -23.75
N LYS A 282 39.35 -43.66 -24.09
CA LYS A 282 39.03 -45.07 -24.38
C LYS A 282 39.72 -45.58 -25.64
N ASP A 283 39.77 -44.76 -26.68
CA ASP A 283 40.44 -45.12 -27.94
C ASP A 283 41.95 -45.28 -27.76
N ILE A 284 42.59 -44.38 -26.99
CA ILE A 284 44.02 -44.47 -26.67
C ILE A 284 44.34 -45.72 -25.83
N ASN A 285 43.40 -46.17 -24.97
CA ASN A 285 43.59 -47.34 -24.11
C ASN A 285 43.21 -48.68 -24.78
N LEU A 286 42.58 -48.65 -25.95
CA LEU A 286 42.26 -49.83 -26.78
C LEU A 286 43.27 -50.04 -27.92
N GLY A 287 44.16 -49.08 -28.15
CA GLY A 287 45.25 -49.14 -29.13
C GLY A 287 46.61 -49.61 -28.58
N MET A 288 46.65 -50.13 -27.35
CA MET A 288 47.79 -50.89 -26.79
C MET A 288 47.42 -52.35 -26.60
#